data_AF-A0AAV5KAY8-F1
#
_entry.id   AF-A0AAV5KAY8-F1
#
_cell.length_a   1.000
_cell.length_b   1.000
_cell.length_c   1.000
_cell.angle_alpha   90.00
_cell.angle_beta   90.00
_cell.angle_gamma   90.00
#
_symmetry.space_group_name_H-M   'P 1'
#
loop_
_entity.id
_entity.type
_entity.pdbx_description
1 polymer ?
#
loop_
_entity_poly.entity_id
_entity_poly.type
_entity_poly.pdbx_seq_one_letter_code
_entity_poly.pdbx_strand_id
1 'polypeptide(L)'
;MALVLRFVDKKGFLKEHFFGVVHVVDTSVKSKTLKDAIVSLLSHYDLDIQNIHGQGYDGVSNMRGEFNELLTLISKECLYLTTFTT
;
A
#
# COMPACT_ATOMS: atom_id res chain seq x y z
N MET A 1 8.31 -2.97 6.70
CA MET A 1 7.16 -3.47 5.91
C MET A 1 7.63 -3.72 4.48
N ALA A 2 7.27 -4.85 3.88
CA ALA A 2 7.53 -5.09 2.46
C ALA A 2 6.34 -4.59 1.62
N LEU A 3 6.62 -4.01 0.46
CA LEU A 3 5.61 -3.62 -0.52
C LEU A 3 5.73 -4.52 -1.74
N VAL A 4 4.60 -5.07 -2.16
CA VAL A 4 4.47 -5.92 -3.34
C VAL A 4 3.40 -5.33 -4.24
N LEU A 5 3.72 -5.14 -5.51
CA LEU A 5 2.76 -4.71 -6.52
C LEU A 5 2.12 -5.94 -7.15
N ARG A 6 0.79 -5.98 -7.15
CA ARG A 6 0.00 -6.98 -7.86
C ARG A 6 -0.80 -6.28 -8.96
N PHE A 7 -0.55 -6.62 -10.21
CA PHE A 7 -1.20 -6.01 -11.38
C PHE A 7 -1.50 -7.05 -12.46
N VAL A 8 -2.40 -6.71 -13.37
CA VAL A 8 -2.71 -7.54 -14.53
C VAL A 8 -1.95 -6.99 -15.73
N ASP A 9 -1.16 -7.85 -16.40
CA ASP A 9 -0.42 -7.43 -17.58
C ASP A 9 -1.32 -7.29 -18.82
N LYS A 10 -0.76 -6.78 -19.93
CA LYS A 10 -1.50 -6.60 -21.20
C LYS A 10 -2.08 -7.90 -21.77
N LYS A 11 -1.63 -9.06 -21.31
CA LYS A 11 -2.11 -10.38 -21.72
C LYS A 11 -3.15 -10.95 -20.76
N GLY A 12 -3.54 -10.19 -19.73
CA GLY A 12 -4.53 -10.62 -18.74
C GLY A 12 -3.95 -11.47 -17.62
N PHE A 13 -2.63 -11.62 -17.50
CA PHE A 13 -2.03 -12.43 -16.44
C PHE A 13 -1.79 -11.60 -15.19
N LEU A 14 -2.18 -12.15 -14.03
CA LEU A 14 -1.80 -11.60 -12.73
C LEU A 14 -0.28 -11.71 -12.55
N LYS A 15 0.35 -10.59 -12.25
CA LYS A 15 1.79 -10.46 -11.96
C LYS A 15 1.96 -9.90 -10.57
N GLU A 16 2.96 -10.42 -9.87
CA GLU A 16 3.41 -9.90 -8.57
C GLU A 16 4.88 -9.51 -8.69
N HIS A 17 5.20 -8.30 -8.26
CA HIS A 17 6.57 -7.80 -8.23
C HIS A 17 6.88 -7.26 -6.84
N PHE A 18 7.94 -7.77 -6.24
CA PHE A 18 8.52 -7.17 -5.04
C PHE A 18 9.01 -5.76 -5.40
N PHE A 19 8.54 -4.77 -4.63
CA PHE A 19 8.77 -3.38 -4.93
C PHE A 19 9.79 -2.74 -3.98
N GLY A 20 9.77 -3.14 -2.70
CA GLY A 20 10.78 -2.68 -1.75
C GLY A 20 10.43 -2.97 -0.29
N VAL A 21 11.37 -2.64 0.60
CA VAL A 21 11.14 -2.63 2.05
C VAL A 21 11.09 -1.19 2.53
N VAL A 22 9.99 -0.81 3.14
CA VAL A 22 9.86 0.44 3.89
C VAL A 22 10.26 0.17 5.34
N HIS A 23 11.35 0.80 5.78
CA HIS A 23 11.77 0.77 7.17
C HIS A 23 10.93 1.78 7.97
N VAL A 24 10.17 1.29 8.94
CA VAL A 24 9.31 2.12 9.80
C VAL A 24 9.92 2.10 11.19
N VAL A 25 10.63 3.17 11.55
CA VAL A 25 11.20 3.36 12.89
C VAL A 25 10.16 4.08 13.72
N ASP A 26 9.73 3.42 14.79
CA ASP A 26 8.86 3.95 15.84
C ASP A 26 7.33 3.97 15.60
N THR A 27 6.59 3.92 16.71
CA THR A 27 5.21 3.39 16.81
C THR A 27 4.10 4.44 16.84
N SER A 28 4.42 5.72 17.05
CA SER A 28 3.43 6.76 17.37
C SER A 28 3.14 7.77 16.25
N VAL A 29 3.95 7.81 15.19
CA VAL A 29 3.83 8.74 14.03
C VAL A 29 3.70 7.95 12.70
N LYS A 30 3.20 6.71 12.78
CA LYS A 30 3.38 5.65 11.77
C LYS A 30 2.59 5.85 10.48
N SER A 31 1.31 6.19 10.55
CA SER A 31 0.41 6.13 9.39
C SER A 31 0.72 7.20 8.33
N LYS A 32 1.07 8.43 8.75
CA LYS A 32 1.47 9.51 7.82
C LYS A 32 2.86 9.26 7.21
N THR A 33 3.87 8.92 8.01
CA THR A 33 5.22 8.66 7.51
C THR A 33 5.25 7.46 6.55
N LEU A 34 4.48 6.41 6.87
CA LEU A 34 4.34 5.25 6.00
C LEU A 34 3.62 5.59 4.70
N LYS A 35 2.58 6.41 4.77
CA LYS A 35 1.91 6.94 3.58
C LYS A 35 2.88 7.72 2.69
N ASP A 36 3.60 8.68 3.26
CA ASP A 36 4.52 9.53 2.48
C ASP A 36 5.63 8.69 1.83
N ALA A 37 6.13 7.66 2.53
CA ALA A 37 7.10 6.72 1.99
C ALA A 37 6.52 5.89 0.83
N ILE A 38 5.28 5.39 0.95
CA ILE A 38 4.61 4.64 -0.11
C ILE A 38 4.33 5.55 -1.32
N VAL A 39 3.79 6.75 -1.10
CA VAL A 39 3.52 7.74 -2.14
C VAL A 39 4.80 8.11 -2.87
N SER A 40 5.86 8.45 -2.14
CA SER A 40 7.16 8.80 -2.73
C SER A 40 7.76 7.65 -3.54
N LEU A 41 7.60 6.41 -3.06
CA LEU A 41 8.10 5.24 -3.78
C LEU A 41 7.29 5.01 -5.06
N LEU A 42 5.97 5.11 -5.02
CA LEU A 42 5.12 5.00 -6.21
C LEU A 42 5.44 6.08 -7.24
N SER A 43 5.56 7.34 -6.79
CA SER A 43 5.95 8.47 -7.65
C SER A 43 7.34 8.30 -8.26
N HIS A 44 8.29 7.68 -7.55
CA HIS A 44 9.62 7.38 -8.09
C HIS A 44 9.57 6.46 -9.31
N TYR A 45 8.54 5.61 -9.42
CA TYR A 45 8.33 4.69 -10.54
C TYR A 45 7.20 5.14 -11.49
N ASP A 46 6.80 6.42 -11.42
CA ASP A 46 5.68 6.99 -12.20
C ASP A 46 4.35 6.23 -12.06
N LEU A 47 4.16 5.57 -10.91
CA LEU A 47 2.92 4.89 -10.59
C LEU A 47 1.98 5.87 -9.91
N ASP A 48 0.87 6.17 -10.57
CA ASP A 48 -0.20 6.96 -9.99
C ASP A 48 -0.90 6.16 -8.89
N ILE A 49 -0.99 6.76 -7.71
CA ILE A 49 -1.68 6.18 -6.56
C ILE A 49 -3.18 5.97 -6.83
N GLN A 50 -3.78 6.75 -7.73
CA GLN A 50 -5.17 6.58 -8.17
C GLN A 50 -5.40 5.26 -8.90
N ASN A 51 -4.35 4.66 -9.47
CA ASN A 51 -4.41 3.38 -10.17
C ASN A 51 -4.19 2.17 -9.25
N ILE A 52 -4.22 2.34 -7.93
CA ILE A 52 -4.10 1.25 -6.96
C ILE A 52 -5.48 0.70 -6.62
N HIS A 53 -5.73 -0.54 -7.02
CA HIS A 53 -7.00 -1.24 -6.77
C HIS A 53 -6.78 -2.42 -5.82
N GLY A 54 -7.26 -2.29 -4.59
CA GLY A 54 -7.24 -3.33 -3.56
C GLY A 54 -5.88 -3.56 -2.90
N GLN A 55 -5.92 -3.96 -1.63
CA GLN A 55 -4.73 -4.39 -0.87
C GLN A 55 -4.99 -5.75 -0.21
N GLY A 56 -3.97 -6.61 -0.19
CA GLY A 56 -3.94 -7.85 0.58
C GLY A 56 -3.00 -7.72 1.76
N TYR A 57 -3.47 -8.05 2.96
CA TYR A 57 -2.70 -8.04 4.20
C TYR A 57 -2.67 -9.46 4.78
N ASP A 58 -1.49 -9.97 5.15
CA ASP A 58 -1.29 -11.35 5.63
C ASP A 58 -1.45 -11.51 7.15
N GLY A 59 -1.92 -10.48 7.85
CA GLY A 59 -2.55 -10.68 9.16
C GLY A 59 -1.59 -10.84 10.34
N VAL A 60 -0.43 -10.18 10.38
CA VAL A 60 0.34 -10.08 11.63
C VAL A 60 -0.34 -9.06 12.57
N SER A 61 -0.92 -9.50 13.69
CA SER A 61 -1.84 -8.72 14.53
C SER A 61 -1.32 -7.35 15.00
N ASN A 62 0.00 -7.21 15.16
CA ASN A 62 0.64 -6.03 15.73
C ASN A 62 0.70 -4.80 14.80
N MET A 63 0.28 -4.91 13.54
CA MET A 63 0.21 -3.75 12.62
C MET A 63 -1.20 -3.47 12.09
N ARG A 64 -2.24 -4.17 12.57
CA ARG A 64 -3.62 -4.03 12.07
C ARG A 64 -4.19 -2.62 12.27
N GLY A 65 -3.97 -2.00 13.43
CA GLY A 65 -4.47 -0.65 13.72
C GLY A 65 -3.81 0.42 12.81
N GLU A 66 -2.49 0.39 12.76
CA GLU A 66 -1.67 1.28 11.91
C GLU A 66 -1.99 1.13 10.43
N PHE A 67 -2.21 -0.10 9.98
CA PHE A 67 -2.57 -0.39 8.60
C PHE A 67 -3.97 0.13 8.25
N ASN A 68 -4.95 -0.02 9.13
CA ASN A 68 -6.29 0.56 8.93
C ASN A 68 -6.26 2.09 8.91
N GLU A 69 -5.41 2.71 9.73
CA GLU A 69 -5.24 4.16 9.75
C GLU A 69 -4.54 4.65 8.48
N LEU A 70 -3.50 3.95 8.01
CA LEU A 70 -2.84 4.16 6.73
C LEU A 70 -3.85 4.05 5.57
N LEU A 71 -4.64 2.98 5.53
CA LEU A 71 -5.69 2.77 4.54
C LEU A 71 -6.66 3.95 4.51
N THR A 72 -7.11 4.39 5.69
CA THR A 72 -8.00 5.56 5.82
C THR A 72 -7.36 6.83 5.26
N LEU A 73 -6.06 7.05 5.48
CA LEU A 73 -5.32 8.20 4.98
C LEU A 73 -5.11 8.19 3.46
N ILE A 74 -4.91 7.01 2.86
CA ILE A 74 -4.76 6.88 1.41
C ILE A 74 -6.14 6.94 0.72
N SER A 75 -7.17 6.29 1.28
CA SER A 75 -8.55 6.35 0.74
C SER A 75 -9.14 7.76 0.73
N LYS A 76 -8.71 8.65 1.64
CA LYS A 76 -9.09 10.08 1.58
C LYS A 76 -8.54 10.80 0.36
N GLU A 77 -7.45 10.30 -0.24
CA GLU A 77 -6.80 10.89 -1.41
C GLU A 77 -7.06 10.10 -2.70
N CYS A 78 -7.49 8.85 -2.60
CA CYS A 78 -7.78 7.97 -3.73
C CYS A 78 -9.22 7.46 -3.69
N LEU A 79 -9.99 7.80 -4.73
CA LEU A 79 -11.42 7.49 -4.85
C LEU A 79 -11.71 5.98 -5.02
N TYR A 80 -10.68 5.15 -5.29
CA TYR A 80 -10.83 3.76 -5.74
C TYR A 80 -10.21 2.69 -4.82
N LEU A 81 -9.77 3.05 -3.62
CA LEU A 81 -9.29 2.05 -2.65
C LEU A 81 -10.46 1.31 -2.00
N THR A 82 -10.89 0.22 -2.62
CA THR A 82 -11.77 -0.78 -2.02
C THR A 82 -10.95 -1.83 -1.27
N THR A 83 -11.20 -1.97 0.03
CA THR A 83 -10.67 -3.05 0.85
C THR A 83 -11.37 -4.36 0.49
N PHE A 84 -10.61 -5.35 0.00
CA PHE A 84 -11.07 -6.74 -0.05
C PHE A 84 -10.51 -7.47 1.17
N THR A 85 -11.30 -7.55 2.23
CA THR A 85 -11.02 -8.49 3.33
C THR A 85 -11.36 -9.89 2.84
N THR A 86 -10.38 -10.80 2.84
CA THR A 86 -10.64 -12.24 2.78
C THR A 86 -10.88 -12.77 4.18
#